data_AF-A0AAV5WLD3-F1
#
_entry.id   AF-A0AAV5WLD3-F1
#
_cell.length_a   1.000
_cell.length_b   1.000
_cell.length_c   1.000
_cell.angle_alpha   90.00
_cell.angle_beta   90.00
_cell.angle_gamma   90.00
#
_symmetry.space_group_name_H-M   'P 1'
#
loop_
_entity.id
_entity.type
_entity.pdbx_description
1 polymer ?
#
loop_
_entity_poly.entity_id
_entity_poly.type
_entity_poly.pdbx_seq_one_letter_code
_entity_poly.pdbx_strand_id
1 'polypeptide(L)'
;MIKLKNPFGVVQDFLAVCFYRYGLFLSKHPKIFSIVPLILTCVLGLGVLNIRVEDDLRFLYSPKQSLSRFEYQIHQEFSGDSTNASYLSVTIEWADRASPNLLVPERAKMITDLNRYVLRNMTIDIGDETVNFGDKVCPSLPNCPLSNTIVEIFFDTFWSTKLREDPRIQIEYPVMKFFDNKLFLLTHLYGVKPGGPLGLQHVDMVHMIYMIPSYKEFTSEQVCEAFETRLREVLDGKPQLQSTMFSLSILKNEMQKNATYTIPFISLTILLLMSFTVGSCMTGDWITSKPIEAMMGIFTSTLAIISAGGLLFGLGIPFVHQVTVMPFIALAIGVDDTYVMLGAWQDTKRTLSPEKRMALALEEAGTAISVTSITSILSFGIGTFSSTPAISIFCKFIAIAVVFDWTYQLTFFAAVMALGARREAAGYHCVMVWKKMPQKDIDRSKCPDAISPTRRFFEDKFAPFICHPATRIVMIFIYGAYIFTAFYGCSLLQPNLTPSRLVVDDSPLIHYLHLAQDKIWAEGVIGRVYVNNAPDFSRHPEQIARMKQFVSELESTQYSMGSNSTSFWLTEYDRYRQFFDGDDSTFYKTLDSFLSSSFNKHWDTNLQWAPQPGIP
;
A
#
# COMPACT_ATOMS: atom_id res chain seq x y z
N MET A 1 57.03 -4.25 -3.93
CA MET A 1 56.51 -4.74 -2.64
C MET A 1 55.63 -3.66 -2.04
N ILE A 2 54.32 -3.91 -1.98
CA ILE A 2 53.31 -2.98 -1.46
C ILE A 2 53.30 -3.18 0.06
N LYS A 3 53.75 -2.19 0.83
CA LYS A 3 53.56 -2.18 2.29
C LYS A 3 52.08 -1.84 2.55
N LEU A 4 51.25 -2.87 2.73
CA LEU A 4 49.91 -2.74 3.32
C LEU A 4 50.09 -2.17 4.73
N LYS A 5 49.54 -0.98 4.97
CA LYS A 5 49.85 -0.17 6.16
C LYS A 5 48.84 -0.42 7.30
N ASN A 6 47.82 -1.25 7.08
CA ASN A 6 46.77 -1.50 8.06
C ASN A 6 46.36 -2.99 8.08
N PRO A 7 46.60 -3.74 9.18
CA PRO A 7 46.30 -5.18 9.24
C PRO A 7 44.80 -5.51 9.18
N PHE A 8 43.91 -4.54 9.43
CA PHE A 8 42.46 -4.72 9.39
C PHE A 8 41.79 -4.12 8.13
N GLY A 9 42.55 -3.46 7.26
CA GLY A 9 42.03 -2.67 6.14
C GLY A 9 42.38 -3.19 4.75
N VAL A 10 42.72 -4.48 4.60
CA VAL A 10 43.27 -5.04 3.34
C VAL A 10 42.37 -4.77 2.12
N VAL A 11 41.04 -4.87 2.29
CA VAL A 11 40.07 -4.58 1.22
C VAL A 11 40.04 -3.09 0.89
N GLN A 12 40.08 -2.22 1.90
CA GLN A 12 40.10 -0.77 1.74
C GLN A 12 41.37 -0.30 1.02
N ASP A 13 42.54 -0.77 1.45
CA ASP A 13 43.83 -0.46 0.83
C ASP A 13 43.89 -0.96 -0.62
N PHE A 14 43.31 -2.14 -0.89
CA PHE A 14 43.20 -2.68 -2.25
C PHE A 14 42.30 -1.81 -3.14
N LEU A 15 41.10 -1.46 -2.65
CA LEU A 15 40.16 -0.60 -3.35
C LEU A 15 40.77 0.78 -3.61
N ALA A 16 41.44 1.37 -2.63
CA ALA A 16 42.13 2.66 -2.77
C ALA A 16 43.14 2.64 -3.92
N VAL A 17 43.99 1.61 -4.00
CA VAL A 17 44.96 1.45 -5.11
C VAL A 17 44.26 1.28 -6.46
N CYS A 18 43.18 0.51 -6.51
CA CYS A 18 42.37 0.33 -7.71
C CYS A 18 41.73 1.64 -8.16
N PHE A 19 41.11 2.39 -7.24
CA PHE A 19 40.48 3.67 -7.52
C PHE A 19 41.47 4.76 -7.89
N TYR A 20 42.67 4.78 -7.31
CA TYR A 20 43.73 5.68 -7.72
C TYR A 20 44.12 5.46 -9.19
N ARG A 21 44.35 4.19 -9.58
CA ARG A 21 44.67 3.82 -10.97
C ARG A 21 43.50 4.13 -11.92
N TYR A 22 42.29 3.83 -11.48
CA TYR A 22 41.07 4.11 -12.24
C TYR A 22 40.86 5.61 -12.44
N GLY A 23 41.10 6.45 -11.43
CA GLY A 23 41.00 7.90 -11.51
C GLY A 23 42.01 8.50 -12.49
N LEU A 24 43.24 7.98 -12.54
CA LEU A 24 44.22 8.37 -13.57
C LEU A 24 43.75 8.01 -14.99
N PHE A 25 43.14 6.83 -15.16
CA PHE A 25 42.62 6.38 -16.45
C PHE A 25 41.43 7.22 -16.91
N LEU A 26 40.43 7.38 -16.03
CA LEU A 26 39.23 8.17 -16.27
C LEU A 26 39.58 9.63 -16.58
N SER A 27 40.51 10.22 -15.83
CA SER A 27 40.92 11.61 -16.05
C SER A 27 41.65 11.82 -17.39
N LYS A 28 42.18 10.77 -18.03
CA LYS A 28 42.72 10.86 -19.39
C LYS A 28 41.62 10.82 -20.45
N HIS A 29 40.56 10.04 -20.21
CA HIS A 29 39.46 9.80 -21.16
C HIS A 29 38.06 10.24 -20.67
N PRO A 30 37.88 11.46 -20.13
CA PRO A 30 36.62 11.83 -19.46
C PRO A 30 35.40 11.84 -20.40
N LYS A 31 35.59 12.13 -21.70
CA LYS A 31 34.49 12.19 -22.67
C LYS A 31 33.74 10.87 -22.83
N ILE A 32 34.45 9.74 -22.80
CA ILE A 32 33.83 8.41 -22.96
C ILE A 32 32.97 8.12 -21.72
N PHE A 33 33.53 8.35 -20.54
CA PHE A 33 32.85 8.13 -19.27
C PHE A 33 31.67 9.08 -19.02
N SER A 34 31.62 10.25 -19.67
CA SER A 34 30.44 11.12 -19.63
C SER A 34 29.34 10.72 -20.63
N ILE A 35 29.69 10.18 -21.80
CA ILE A 35 28.71 9.89 -22.87
C ILE A 35 28.04 8.53 -22.66
N VAL A 36 28.79 7.50 -22.26
CA VAL A 36 28.28 6.12 -22.13
C VAL A 36 27.10 6.04 -21.15
N PRO A 37 27.16 6.61 -19.93
CA PRO A 37 26.04 6.59 -18.99
C PRO A 37 24.78 7.30 -19.50
N LEU A 38 24.93 8.37 -20.30
CA LEU A 38 23.79 9.06 -20.92
C LEU A 38 23.10 8.17 -21.94
N ILE A 39 23.87 7.52 -22.82
CA ILE A 39 23.33 6.57 -23.81
C ILE A 39 22.66 5.41 -23.11
N LEU A 40 23.31 4.84 -22.08
CA LEU A 40 22.74 3.74 -21.30
C LEU A 40 21.41 4.15 -20.65
N THR A 41 21.34 5.35 -20.06
CA THR A 41 20.10 5.87 -19.48
C THR A 41 19.01 6.06 -20.54
N CYS A 42 19.32 6.59 -21.72
CA CYS A 42 18.37 6.73 -22.82
C CYS A 42 17.82 5.36 -23.27
N VAL A 43 18.68 4.35 -23.40
CA VAL A 43 18.29 2.99 -23.81
C VAL A 43 17.41 2.33 -22.75
N LEU A 44 17.83 2.37 -21.48
CA LEU A 44 17.06 1.79 -20.37
C LEU A 44 15.74 2.53 -20.16
N GLY A 45 15.71 3.85 -20.37
CA GLY A 45 14.52 4.68 -20.27
C GLY A 45 13.39 4.27 -21.23
N LEU A 46 13.70 3.56 -22.33
CA LEU A 46 12.67 2.99 -23.21
C LEU A 46 11.79 1.94 -22.50
N GLY A 47 12.27 1.34 -21.41
CA GLY A 47 11.49 0.38 -20.63
C GLY A 47 10.24 0.99 -19.97
N VAL A 48 10.16 2.33 -19.86
CA VAL A 48 8.94 3.03 -19.41
C VAL A 48 7.74 2.72 -20.33
N LEU A 49 7.98 2.38 -21.60
CA LEU A 49 6.91 1.99 -22.54
C LEU A 49 6.22 0.68 -22.14
N ASN A 50 6.85 -0.14 -21.29
CA ASN A 50 6.30 -1.40 -20.78
C ASN A 50 5.80 -1.28 -19.34
N ILE A 51 5.44 -0.07 -18.89
CA ILE A 51 4.93 0.14 -17.55
C ILE A 51 3.56 -0.53 -17.38
N ARG A 52 3.47 -1.41 -16.39
CA ARG A 52 2.22 -1.98 -15.90
C ARG A 52 2.00 -1.49 -14.47
N VAL A 53 0.84 -0.91 -14.20
CA VAL A 53 0.46 -0.53 -12.83
C VAL A 53 -0.22 -1.73 -12.16
N GLU A 54 0.18 -2.03 -10.93
CA GLU A 54 -0.46 -3.03 -10.09
C GLU A 54 -0.97 -2.32 -8.82
N ASP A 55 -2.29 -2.32 -8.66
CA ASP A 55 -3.01 -1.56 -7.65
C ASP A 55 -3.96 -2.42 -6.81
N ASP A 56 -3.99 -3.74 -7.04
CA ASP A 56 -4.75 -4.67 -6.22
C ASP A 56 -4.14 -4.79 -4.81
N LEU A 57 -4.86 -4.23 -3.83
CA LEU A 57 -4.48 -4.26 -2.43
C LEU A 57 -4.37 -5.68 -1.87
N ARG A 58 -5.21 -6.62 -2.34
CA ARG A 58 -5.17 -8.01 -1.89
C ARG A 58 -3.87 -8.65 -2.35
N PHE A 59 -3.45 -8.40 -3.58
CA PHE A 59 -2.16 -8.87 -4.10
C PHE A 59 -0.97 -8.17 -3.43
N LEU A 60 -1.05 -6.87 -3.15
CA LEU A 60 0.09 -6.09 -2.66
C LEU A 60 0.44 -6.34 -1.19
N TYR A 61 -0.57 -6.57 -0.35
CA TYR A 61 -0.41 -6.67 1.11
C TYR A 61 -0.43 -8.10 1.65
N SER A 62 -0.91 -9.09 0.89
CA SER A 62 -0.87 -10.49 1.31
C SER A 62 0.37 -11.22 0.77
N PRO A 63 1.02 -12.11 1.55
CA PRO A 63 2.13 -12.91 1.05
C PRO A 63 1.72 -13.85 -0.08
N LYS A 64 2.57 -14.00 -1.11
CA LYS A 64 2.25 -14.83 -2.31
C LYS A 64 1.96 -16.30 -1.99
N GLN A 65 2.59 -16.86 -0.97
CA GLN A 65 2.46 -18.25 -0.53
C GLN A 65 1.69 -18.38 0.78
N SER A 66 0.86 -17.39 1.15
CA SER A 66 0.06 -17.45 2.37
C SER A 66 -1.12 -18.41 2.23
N LEU A 67 -1.50 -19.04 3.35
CA LEU A 67 -2.70 -19.88 3.44
C LEU A 67 -3.97 -19.09 3.08
N SER A 68 -4.04 -17.81 3.46
CA SER A 68 -5.18 -16.95 3.13
C SER A 68 -5.38 -16.76 1.63
N ARG A 69 -4.30 -16.77 0.81
CA ARG A 69 -4.44 -16.75 -0.66
C ARG A 69 -5.00 -18.06 -1.21
N PHE A 70 -4.59 -19.18 -0.64
CA PHE A 70 -5.12 -20.49 -1.03
C PHE A 70 -6.60 -20.62 -0.65
N GLU A 71 -6.96 -20.22 0.56
CA GLU A 71 -8.37 -20.17 1.01
C GLU A 71 -9.21 -19.22 0.15
N TYR A 72 -8.65 -18.08 -0.24
CA TYR A 72 -9.32 -17.15 -1.15
C TYR A 72 -9.51 -17.72 -2.55
N GLN A 73 -8.54 -18.48 -3.07
CA GLN A 73 -8.68 -19.17 -4.35
C GLN A 73 -9.81 -20.22 -4.29
N ILE A 74 -9.88 -21.01 -3.22
CA ILE A 74 -11.00 -21.96 -2.99
C ILE A 74 -12.33 -21.21 -2.96
N HIS A 75 -12.38 -20.07 -2.26
CA HIS A 75 -13.57 -19.24 -2.23
C HIS A 75 -13.99 -18.81 -3.64
N GLN A 76 -13.06 -18.31 -4.47
CA GLN A 76 -13.34 -17.91 -5.85
C GLN A 76 -13.83 -19.06 -6.72
N GLU A 77 -13.19 -20.23 -6.62
CA GLU A 77 -13.59 -21.44 -7.35
C GLU A 77 -15.00 -21.90 -6.93
N PHE A 78 -15.32 -21.82 -5.64
CA PHE A 78 -16.60 -22.25 -5.09
C PHE A 78 -17.75 -21.27 -5.37
N SER A 79 -17.57 -19.97 -5.09
CA SER A 79 -18.64 -18.99 -5.30
C SER A 79 -18.86 -18.66 -6.77
N GLY A 80 -17.92 -19.02 -7.65
CA GLY A 80 -17.87 -18.50 -9.00
C GLY A 80 -17.77 -16.98 -9.01
N ASP A 81 -17.29 -16.36 -7.92
CA ASP A 81 -17.00 -14.92 -7.86
C ASP A 81 -15.92 -14.61 -8.89
N SER A 82 -16.40 -14.31 -10.08
CA SER A 82 -15.61 -13.66 -11.10
C SER A 82 -15.21 -12.27 -10.59
N THR A 83 -14.13 -11.76 -11.17
CA THR A 83 -13.73 -10.33 -11.14
C THR A 83 -14.85 -9.35 -11.56
N ASN A 84 -16.04 -9.83 -11.93
CA ASN A 84 -17.14 -9.04 -12.47
C ASN A 84 -18.15 -8.60 -11.42
N ALA A 85 -17.93 -8.90 -10.12
CA ALA A 85 -18.76 -8.42 -9.03
C ALA A 85 -17.95 -7.55 -8.05
N SER A 86 -18.40 -6.32 -7.86
CA SER A 86 -17.94 -5.40 -6.83
C SER A 86 -19.06 -5.16 -5.82
N TYR A 87 -18.78 -4.49 -4.71
CA TYR A 87 -19.83 -4.02 -3.80
C TYR A 87 -19.54 -2.59 -3.35
N LEU A 88 -20.61 -1.82 -3.15
CA LEU A 88 -20.58 -0.54 -2.47
C LEU A 88 -21.34 -0.68 -1.15
N SER A 89 -20.65 -0.43 -0.06
CA SER A 89 -21.23 -0.36 1.26
C SER A 89 -21.49 1.07 1.68
N VAL A 90 -22.59 1.30 2.40
CA VAL A 90 -23.06 2.60 2.85
C VAL A 90 -23.50 2.48 4.29
N THR A 91 -22.84 3.18 5.20
CA THR A 91 -23.29 3.30 6.57
C THR A 91 -24.20 4.50 6.68
N ILE A 92 -25.30 4.35 7.41
CA ILE A 92 -26.31 5.38 7.65
C ILE A 92 -26.47 5.53 9.16
N GLU A 93 -26.20 6.73 9.63
CA GLU A 93 -26.42 7.20 10.99
C GLU A 93 -27.40 8.38 10.96
N TRP A 94 -28.05 8.66 12.09
CA TRP A 94 -28.85 9.88 12.21
C TRP A 94 -27.92 11.08 12.44
N ALA A 95 -28.13 12.18 11.70
CA ALA A 95 -27.24 13.34 11.76
C ALA A 95 -27.21 14.01 13.15
N ASP A 96 -28.33 13.98 13.89
CA ASP A 96 -28.37 14.50 15.26
C ASP A 96 -27.85 13.46 16.27
N ARG A 97 -26.65 13.72 16.80
CA ARG A 97 -25.99 12.87 17.81
C ARG A 97 -26.68 12.87 19.17
N ALA A 98 -27.56 13.83 19.47
CA ALA A 98 -28.32 13.82 20.72
C ALA A 98 -29.40 12.72 20.72
N SER A 99 -29.88 12.32 19.54
CA SER A 99 -30.89 11.28 19.37
C SER A 99 -30.48 10.27 18.28
N PRO A 100 -29.46 9.42 18.52
CA PRO A 100 -28.91 8.56 17.46
C PRO A 100 -29.83 7.41 17.02
N ASN A 101 -30.92 7.13 17.77
CA ASN A 101 -31.75 5.96 17.55
C ASN A 101 -32.42 5.93 16.16
N LEU A 102 -32.13 4.92 15.36
CA LEU A 102 -32.77 4.72 14.06
C LEU A 102 -34.12 3.99 14.16
N LEU A 103 -34.47 3.41 15.31
CA LEU A 103 -35.78 2.81 15.59
C LEU A 103 -36.85 3.88 15.85
N VAL A 104 -37.09 4.75 14.88
CA VAL A 104 -38.21 5.69 14.83
C VAL A 104 -38.95 5.48 13.51
N PRO A 105 -40.29 5.40 13.47
CA PRO A 105 -41.03 5.06 12.25
C PRO A 105 -40.70 5.95 11.05
N GLU A 106 -40.57 7.27 11.27
CA GLU A 106 -40.20 8.23 10.23
C GLU A 106 -38.78 7.98 9.69
N ARG A 107 -37.83 7.71 10.58
CA ARG A 107 -36.42 7.45 10.23
C ARG A 107 -36.27 6.12 9.49
N ALA A 108 -36.92 5.07 9.99
CA ALA A 108 -36.99 3.76 9.34
C ALA A 108 -37.58 3.87 7.93
N LYS A 109 -38.68 4.63 7.76
CA LYS A 109 -39.29 4.85 6.45
C LYS A 109 -38.34 5.57 5.48
N MET A 110 -37.61 6.59 5.93
CA MET A 110 -36.62 7.28 5.10
C MET A 110 -35.52 6.34 4.61
N ILE A 111 -35.06 5.43 5.46
CA ILE A 111 -34.04 4.41 5.14
C ILE A 111 -34.59 3.41 4.11
N THR A 112 -35.79 2.89 4.33
CA THR A 112 -36.42 1.95 3.37
C THR A 112 -36.76 2.60 2.03
N ASP A 113 -37.21 3.86 2.04
CA ASP A 113 -37.53 4.61 0.82
C ASP A 113 -36.26 4.93 0.02
N LEU A 114 -35.12 5.16 0.69
CA LEU A 114 -33.83 5.28 0.03
C LEU A 114 -33.45 3.99 -0.70
N ASN A 115 -33.51 2.83 -0.05
CA ASN A 115 -33.18 1.56 -0.69
C ASN A 115 -34.08 1.27 -1.90
N ARG A 116 -35.40 1.50 -1.74
CA ARG A 116 -36.38 1.33 -2.81
C ARG A 116 -36.14 2.28 -3.97
N TYR A 117 -35.71 3.52 -3.71
CA TYR A 117 -35.32 4.47 -4.76
C TYR A 117 -34.09 3.98 -5.53
N VAL A 118 -33.05 3.54 -4.82
CA VAL A 118 -31.81 3.01 -5.42
C VAL A 118 -32.09 1.82 -6.33
N LEU A 119 -32.92 0.87 -5.89
CA LEU A 119 -33.22 -0.36 -6.64
C LEU A 119 -34.32 -0.24 -7.69
N ARG A 120 -35.08 0.86 -7.77
CA ARG A 120 -36.18 0.98 -8.76
C ARG A 120 -36.08 2.20 -9.66
N ASN A 121 -35.63 3.33 -9.11
CA ASN A 121 -35.75 4.63 -9.78
C ASN A 121 -34.40 5.28 -10.10
N MET A 122 -33.31 4.83 -9.48
CA MET A 122 -32.00 5.47 -9.66
C MET A 122 -31.43 5.18 -11.06
N THR A 123 -31.11 6.25 -11.78
CA THR A 123 -30.40 6.21 -13.06
C THR A 123 -28.96 6.60 -12.86
N ILE A 124 -28.05 5.83 -13.42
CA ILE A 124 -26.59 6.05 -13.39
C ILE A 124 -26.09 6.33 -14.81
N ASP A 125 -25.10 7.20 -14.91
CA ASP A 125 -24.46 7.57 -16.17
C ASP A 125 -23.19 6.73 -16.35
N ILE A 126 -23.20 5.82 -17.33
CA ILE A 126 -22.06 4.95 -17.65
C ILE A 126 -21.61 5.26 -19.08
N GLY A 127 -20.46 5.93 -19.20
CA GLY A 127 -20.00 6.44 -20.49
C GLY A 127 -20.98 7.49 -21.03
N ASP A 128 -21.52 7.25 -22.22
CA ASP A 128 -22.50 8.14 -22.87
C ASP A 128 -23.97 7.69 -22.65
N GLU A 129 -24.21 6.61 -21.90
CA GLU A 129 -25.56 6.07 -21.64
C GLU A 129 -26.03 6.34 -20.20
N THR A 130 -27.22 6.93 -20.05
CA THR A 130 -27.94 6.96 -18.77
C THR A 130 -28.85 5.74 -18.65
N VAL A 131 -28.61 4.88 -17.66
CA VAL A 131 -29.34 3.61 -17.47
C VAL A 131 -29.93 3.49 -16.07
N ASN A 132 -31.11 2.89 -15.95
CA ASN A 132 -31.67 2.55 -14.64
C ASN A 132 -30.86 1.39 -14.03
N PHE A 133 -30.33 1.61 -12.82
CA PHE A 133 -29.50 0.63 -12.13
C PHE A 133 -30.28 -0.64 -11.81
N GLY A 134 -31.45 -0.51 -11.18
CA GLY A 134 -32.25 -1.63 -10.71
C GLY A 134 -32.83 -2.52 -11.81
N ASP A 135 -33.30 -1.90 -12.89
CA ASP A 135 -34.01 -2.62 -13.96
C ASP A 135 -33.07 -3.21 -15.02
N LYS A 136 -31.94 -2.54 -15.31
CA LYS A 136 -31.05 -2.93 -16.43
C LYS A 136 -29.69 -3.46 -15.99
N VAL A 137 -29.13 -2.94 -14.90
CA VAL A 137 -27.76 -3.30 -14.47
C VAL A 137 -27.82 -4.44 -13.46
N CYS A 138 -28.56 -4.23 -12.40
CA CYS A 138 -28.69 -5.12 -11.24
C CYS A 138 -29.13 -6.56 -11.58
N PRO A 139 -30.07 -6.82 -12.51
CA PRO A 139 -30.51 -8.19 -12.81
C PRO A 139 -29.43 -9.09 -13.42
N SER A 140 -28.32 -8.51 -13.89
CA SER A 140 -27.16 -9.26 -14.37
C SER A 140 -26.49 -10.09 -13.26
N LEU A 141 -26.74 -9.77 -12.00
CA LEU A 141 -26.26 -10.52 -10.84
C LEU A 141 -27.45 -10.97 -9.97
N PRO A 142 -27.62 -12.28 -9.72
CA PRO A 142 -28.77 -12.80 -8.97
C PRO A 142 -28.99 -12.17 -7.59
N ASN A 143 -27.90 -11.82 -6.90
CA ASN A 143 -27.95 -11.26 -5.55
C ASN A 143 -28.17 -9.75 -5.52
N CYS A 144 -27.98 -9.04 -6.63
CA CYS A 144 -28.10 -7.59 -6.64
C CYS A 144 -29.53 -7.11 -6.33
N PRO A 145 -30.61 -7.66 -6.94
CA PRO A 145 -31.98 -7.23 -6.63
C PRO A 145 -32.40 -7.51 -5.18
N LEU A 146 -31.70 -8.42 -4.51
CA LEU A 146 -31.90 -8.79 -3.10
C LEU A 146 -31.06 -7.93 -2.13
N SER A 147 -30.34 -6.93 -2.64
CA SER A 147 -29.50 -6.04 -1.81
C SER A 147 -30.36 -5.34 -0.76
N ASN A 148 -29.96 -5.49 0.52
CA ASN A 148 -30.59 -4.86 1.68
C ASN A 148 -32.06 -5.22 1.92
N THR A 149 -32.60 -6.27 1.29
CA THR A 149 -33.99 -6.72 1.54
C THR A 149 -34.21 -7.10 3.01
N ILE A 150 -33.17 -7.58 3.70
CA ILE A 150 -33.22 -7.87 5.15
C ILE A 150 -33.60 -6.62 5.96
N VAL A 151 -33.08 -5.45 5.58
CA VAL A 151 -33.36 -4.17 6.25
C VAL A 151 -34.82 -3.77 6.05
N GLU A 152 -35.34 -3.91 4.83
CA GLU A 152 -36.75 -3.63 4.53
C GLU A 152 -37.68 -4.56 5.31
N ILE A 153 -37.43 -5.88 5.25
CA ILE A 153 -38.22 -6.89 5.98
C ILE A 153 -38.18 -6.61 7.49
N PHE A 154 -37.01 -6.26 8.02
CA PHE A 154 -36.85 -5.95 9.44
C PHE A 154 -37.71 -4.74 9.85
N PHE A 155 -37.59 -3.61 9.15
CA PHE A 155 -38.36 -2.41 9.52
C PHE A 155 -39.86 -2.58 9.32
N ASP A 156 -40.28 -3.21 8.22
CA ASP A 156 -41.69 -3.49 7.96
C ASP A 156 -42.27 -4.41 9.05
N THR A 157 -41.52 -5.41 9.48
CA THR A 157 -41.95 -6.34 10.54
C THR A 157 -41.93 -5.69 11.92
N PHE A 158 -40.94 -4.86 12.22
CA PHE A 158 -40.80 -4.21 13.51
C PHE A 158 -41.95 -3.23 13.79
N TRP A 159 -42.41 -2.52 12.75
CA TRP A 159 -43.48 -1.52 12.86
C TRP A 159 -44.89 -2.04 12.53
N SER A 160 -45.02 -3.16 11.81
CA SER A 160 -46.32 -3.77 11.52
C SER A 160 -46.78 -4.67 12.66
N THR A 161 -47.84 -4.26 13.35
CA THR A 161 -48.47 -5.07 14.43
C THR A 161 -48.92 -6.43 13.92
N LYS A 162 -49.49 -6.50 12.71
CA LYS A 162 -49.97 -7.74 12.10
C LYS A 162 -48.85 -8.77 11.87
N LEU A 163 -47.67 -8.33 11.45
CA LEU A 163 -46.53 -9.23 11.21
C LEU A 163 -45.91 -9.70 12.52
N ARG A 164 -45.90 -8.83 13.54
CA ARG A 164 -45.34 -9.13 14.86
C ARG A 164 -46.18 -10.12 15.67
N GLU A 165 -47.49 -10.14 15.47
CA GLU A 165 -48.39 -11.10 16.12
C GLU A 165 -48.35 -12.51 15.50
N ASP A 166 -47.75 -12.67 14.31
CA ASP A 166 -47.62 -13.99 13.68
C ASP A 166 -46.55 -14.81 14.41
N PRO A 167 -46.89 -16.00 14.97
CA PRO A 167 -45.94 -16.81 15.73
C PRO A 167 -44.75 -17.33 14.90
N ARG A 168 -44.86 -17.30 13.57
CA ARG A 168 -43.80 -17.70 12.64
C ARG A 168 -42.76 -16.59 12.43
N ILE A 169 -43.00 -15.40 12.98
CA ILE A 169 -42.13 -14.24 12.87
C ILE A 169 -41.63 -13.88 14.26
N GLN A 170 -40.32 -13.98 14.48
CA GLN A 170 -39.69 -13.71 15.77
C GLN A 170 -38.42 -12.88 15.56
N ILE A 171 -38.33 -11.75 16.26
CA ILE A 171 -37.17 -10.86 16.20
C ILE A 171 -36.32 -11.10 17.45
N GLU A 172 -35.19 -11.78 17.29
CA GLU A 172 -34.27 -12.14 18.39
C GLU A 172 -32.82 -11.82 18.00
N TYR A 173 -32.35 -10.61 18.30
CA TYR A 173 -31.00 -10.20 17.91
C TYR A 173 -29.92 -11.20 18.39
N PRO A 174 -29.01 -11.66 17.51
CA PRO A 174 -28.66 -11.11 16.18
C PRO A 174 -29.43 -11.69 14.98
N VAL A 175 -30.45 -12.52 15.17
CA VAL A 175 -31.17 -13.22 14.09
C VAL A 175 -32.66 -12.84 14.11
N MET A 176 -33.27 -12.77 12.93
CA MET A 176 -34.72 -12.67 12.80
C MET A 176 -35.24 -13.92 12.11
N LYS A 177 -36.18 -14.60 12.75
CA LYS A 177 -36.93 -15.67 12.11
C LYS A 177 -38.10 -15.05 11.34
N PHE A 178 -38.13 -15.26 10.04
CA PHE A 178 -39.21 -14.82 9.17
C PHE A 178 -39.76 -16.03 8.42
N PHE A 179 -40.89 -16.56 8.91
CA PHE A 179 -41.40 -17.87 8.52
C PHE A 179 -40.37 -18.98 8.83
N ASP A 180 -39.94 -19.73 7.83
CA ASP A 180 -38.95 -20.79 7.99
C ASP A 180 -37.51 -20.30 7.80
N ASN A 181 -37.33 -19.05 7.34
CA ASN A 181 -36.02 -18.47 7.06
C ASN A 181 -35.44 -17.77 8.28
N LYS A 182 -34.14 -17.93 8.49
CA LYS A 182 -33.35 -17.16 9.45
C LYS A 182 -32.61 -16.05 8.72
N LEU A 183 -32.88 -14.80 9.09
CA LEU A 183 -32.21 -13.61 8.57
C LEU A 183 -31.20 -13.12 9.60
N PHE A 184 -29.92 -13.04 9.25
CA PHE A 184 -28.89 -12.52 10.13
C PHE A 184 -28.94 -10.99 10.10
N LEU A 185 -29.34 -10.35 11.20
CA LEU A 185 -29.51 -8.90 11.27
C LEU A 185 -28.18 -8.16 11.38
N LEU A 186 -27.16 -8.80 11.95
CA LEU A 186 -25.84 -8.22 12.17
C LEU A 186 -25.09 -7.89 10.87
N THR A 187 -25.54 -8.38 9.71
CA THR A 187 -24.97 -7.90 8.43
C THR A 187 -25.24 -6.43 8.19
N HIS A 188 -26.38 -5.93 8.68
CA HIS A 188 -26.91 -4.61 8.37
C HIS A 188 -27.17 -3.72 9.60
N LEU A 189 -27.43 -4.27 10.80
CA LEU A 189 -27.81 -3.48 11.97
C LEU A 189 -26.71 -3.55 13.04
N TYR A 190 -26.19 -2.39 13.42
CA TYR A 190 -25.10 -2.26 14.40
C TYR A 190 -25.46 -1.28 15.54
N GLY A 191 -24.82 -1.45 16.69
CA GLY A 191 -25.12 -0.72 17.92
C GLY A 191 -26.50 -1.05 18.49
N VAL A 192 -26.90 -2.32 18.34
CA VAL A 192 -28.25 -2.76 18.70
C VAL A 192 -28.32 -3.03 20.20
N LYS A 193 -29.25 -2.38 20.90
CA LYS A 193 -29.52 -2.65 22.33
C LYS A 193 -30.83 -3.44 22.47
N PRO A 194 -30.77 -4.72 22.85
CA PRO A 194 -31.97 -5.50 23.13
C PRO A 194 -32.67 -4.95 24.38
N GLY A 195 -33.99 -4.94 24.37
CA GLY A 195 -34.79 -4.45 25.49
C GLY A 195 -36.08 -3.75 25.07
N GLY A 196 -36.88 -3.38 26.07
CA GLY A 196 -38.17 -2.70 25.89
C GLY A 196 -39.33 -3.62 25.51
N PRO A 197 -40.55 -3.07 25.39
CA PRO A 197 -41.76 -3.85 25.12
C PRO A 197 -41.74 -4.53 23.76
N LEU A 198 -40.93 -4.01 22.83
CA LEU A 198 -40.82 -4.49 21.47
C LEU A 198 -39.65 -5.47 21.24
N GLY A 199 -38.84 -5.77 22.26
CA GLY A 199 -37.67 -6.67 22.18
C GLY A 199 -36.36 -5.96 21.76
N LEU A 200 -36.45 -4.88 20.99
CA LEU A 200 -35.34 -4.00 20.63
C LEU A 200 -35.66 -2.56 21.02
N GLN A 201 -34.72 -1.89 21.67
CA GLN A 201 -34.88 -0.51 22.13
C GLN A 201 -34.13 0.50 21.25
N HIS A 202 -32.98 0.09 20.71
CA HIS A 202 -32.05 1.00 20.06
C HIS A 202 -31.32 0.36 18.89
N VAL A 203 -31.10 1.13 17.83
CA VAL A 203 -30.18 0.83 16.72
C VAL A 203 -29.40 2.11 16.40
N ASP A 204 -28.07 2.04 16.47
CA ASP A 204 -27.20 3.21 16.21
C ASP A 204 -26.95 3.43 14.71
N MET A 205 -26.77 2.35 13.95
CA MET A 205 -26.32 2.42 12.56
C MET A 205 -26.96 1.33 11.69
N VAL A 206 -27.33 1.70 10.47
CA VAL A 206 -27.70 0.76 9.40
C VAL A 206 -26.58 0.73 8.36
N HIS A 207 -26.13 -0.46 8.00
CA HIS A 207 -25.14 -0.73 6.98
C HIS A 207 -25.83 -1.34 5.76
N MET A 208 -25.89 -0.60 4.67
CA MET A 208 -26.40 -1.07 3.39
C MET A 208 -25.26 -1.58 2.52
N ILE A 209 -25.44 -2.72 1.88
CA ILE A 209 -24.47 -3.34 0.96
C ILE A 209 -25.18 -3.52 -0.37
N TYR A 210 -24.71 -2.80 -1.40
CA TYR A 210 -25.17 -2.91 -2.77
C TYR A 210 -24.17 -3.75 -3.56
N MET A 211 -24.63 -4.86 -4.13
CA MET A 211 -23.81 -5.66 -5.04
C MET A 211 -23.82 -5.01 -6.43
N ILE A 212 -22.66 -4.83 -7.05
CA ILE A 212 -22.50 -4.10 -8.31
C ILE A 212 -21.91 -5.04 -9.38
N PRO A 213 -22.68 -5.41 -10.42
CA PRO A 213 -22.18 -6.19 -11.53
C PRO A 213 -21.44 -5.36 -12.58
N SER A 214 -20.68 -6.04 -13.44
CA SER A 214 -20.28 -5.52 -14.74
C SER A 214 -21.49 -5.29 -15.66
N TYR A 215 -21.41 -4.31 -16.55
CA TYR A 215 -22.49 -3.99 -17.49
C TYR A 215 -21.95 -3.83 -18.91
N LYS A 216 -22.42 -4.66 -19.85
CA LYS A 216 -21.93 -4.71 -21.24
C LYS A 216 -20.40 -4.85 -21.30
N GLU A 217 -19.70 -3.85 -21.83
CA GLU A 217 -18.25 -3.77 -21.95
C GLU A 217 -17.58 -3.11 -20.73
N PHE A 218 -18.36 -2.52 -19.82
CA PHE A 218 -17.86 -1.82 -18.64
C PHE A 218 -17.62 -2.78 -17.48
N THR A 219 -16.46 -2.60 -16.84
CA THR A 219 -16.05 -3.37 -15.67
C THR A 219 -16.90 -3.01 -14.44
N SER A 220 -16.99 -3.92 -13.46
CA SER A 220 -17.73 -3.67 -12.21
C SER A 220 -17.19 -2.46 -11.43
N GLU A 221 -15.88 -2.17 -11.55
CA GLU A 221 -15.25 -0.99 -10.94
C GLU A 221 -15.77 0.32 -11.55
N GLN A 222 -15.85 0.39 -12.89
CA GLN A 222 -16.37 1.57 -13.59
C GLN A 222 -17.86 1.80 -13.29
N VAL A 223 -18.65 0.73 -13.24
CA VAL A 223 -20.07 0.82 -12.84
C VAL A 223 -20.18 1.29 -11.38
N CYS A 224 -19.28 0.83 -10.50
CA CYS A 224 -19.25 1.25 -9.10
C CYS A 224 -18.95 2.75 -8.95
N GLU A 225 -18.04 3.31 -9.75
CA GLU A 225 -17.72 4.75 -9.72
C GLU A 225 -18.91 5.62 -10.16
N ALA A 226 -19.61 5.22 -11.23
CA ALA A 226 -20.83 5.88 -11.68
C ALA A 226 -21.95 5.80 -10.63
N PHE A 227 -22.14 4.62 -10.03
CA PHE A 227 -23.11 4.39 -8.98
C PHE A 227 -22.82 5.22 -7.72
N GLU A 228 -21.56 5.25 -7.29
CA GLU A 228 -21.10 6.05 -6.15
C GLU A 228 -21.36 7.53 -6.37
N THR A 229 -21.01 8.07 -7.54
CA THR A 229 -21.21 9.48 -7.87
C THR A 229 -22.67 9.86 -7.75
N ARG A 230 -23.56 9.06 -8.35
CA ARG A 230 -24.99 9.32 -8.28
C ARG A 230 -25.57 9.15 -6.88
N LEU A 231 -25.13 8.13 -6.14
CA LEU A 231 -25.60 7.88 -4.78
C LEU A 231 -25.17 9.00 -3.82
N ARG A 232 -23.95 9.54 -4.00
CA ARG A 232 -23.47 10.70 -3.25
C ARG A 232 -24.41 11.89 -3.39
N GLU A 233 -24.81 12.24 -4.61
CA GLU A 233 -25.75 13.34 -4.87
C GLU A 233 -27.11 13.13 -4.19
N VAL A 234 -27.61 11.89 -4.19
CA VAL A 234 -28.89 11.52 -3.54
C VAL A 234 -28.79 11.65 -2.02
N LEU A 235 -27.65 11.28 -1.44
CA LEU A 235 -27.38 11.34 -0.01
C LEU A 235 -27.14 12.79 0.46
N ASP A 236 -26.43 13.59 -0.33
CA ASP A 236 -26.23 15.02 -0.06
C ASP A 236 -27.56 15.80 -0.05
N GLY A 237 -28.54 15.34 -0.83
CA GLY A 237 -29.92 15.86 -0.79
C GLY A 237 -30.71 15.50 0.48
N LYS A 238 -30.15 14.71 1.40
CA LYS A 238 -30.81 14.24 2.64
C LYS A 238 -29.94 14.53 3.88
N PRO A 239 -29.83 15.80 4.31
CA PRO A 239 -28.95 16.20 5.41
C PRO A 239 -29.33 15.61 6.77
N GLN A 240 -30.51 15.00 6.91
CA GLN A 240 -30.93 14.29 8.13
C GLN A 240 -30.17 12.97 8.33
N LEU A 241 -29.62 12.39 7.26
CA LEU A 241 -28.87 11.14 7.27
C LEU A 241 -27.38 11.45 7.16
N GLN A 242 -26.62 11.14 8.22
CA GLN A 242 -25.17 11.11 8.10
C GLN A 242 -24.78 9.80 7.44
N SER A 243 -24.25 9.86 6.23
CA SER A 243 -23.89 8.67 5.46
C SER A 243 -22.43 8.67 5.06
N THR A 244 -21.81 7.50 5.09
CA THR A 244 -20.47 7.29 4.55
C THR A 244 -20.41 6.03 3.72
N MET A 245 -19.63 6.09 2.65
CA MET A 245 -19.57 5.03 1.65
C MET A 245 -18.19 4.39 1.63
N PHE A 246 -18.15 3.11 1.33
CA PHE A 246 -16.92 2.35 1.14
C PHE A 246 -17.09 1.33 0.03
N SER A 247 -16.12 1.32 -0.88
CA SER A 247 -15.87 0.26 -1.83
C SER A 247 -14.36 0.08 -1.97
N LEU A 248 -13.95 -1.04 -2.56
CA LEU A 248 -12.54 -1.28 -2.87
C LEU A 248 -12.01 -0.26 -3.90
N SER A 249 -12.86 0.20 -4.83
CA SER A 249 -12.51 1.23 -5.81
C SER A 249 -12.29 2.60 -5.16
N ILE A 250 -13.12 3.02 -4.19
CA ILE A 250 -12.90 4.26 -3.45
C ILE A 250 -11.58 4.18 -2.68
N LEU A 251 -11.33 3.08 -1.98
CA LEU A 251 -10.09 2.90 -1.22
C LEU A 251 -8.85 2.99 -2.12
N LYS A 252 -8.90 2.36 -3.30
CA LYS A 252 -7.85 2.42 -4.32
C LYS A 252 -7.64 3.85 -4.83
N ASN A 253 -8.71 4.57 -5.19
CA ASN A 253 -8.64 5.96 -5.64
C ASN A 253 -8.09 6.90 -4.55
N GLU A 254 -8.52 6.74 -3.30
CA GLU A 254 -8.03 7.52 -2.15
C GLU A 254 -6.54 7.25 -1.86
N MET A 255 -6.08 6.00 -1.99
CA MET A 255 -4.66 5.67 -1.90
C MET A 255 -3.85 6.26 -3.05
N GLN A 256 -4.42 6.35 -4.25
CA GLN A 256 -3.78 7.00 -5.39
C GLN A 256 -3.65 8.52 -5.20
N LYS A 257 -4.60 9.17 -4.52
CA LYS A 257 -4.51 10.61 -4.20
C LYS A 257 -3.24 10.94 -3.42
N ASN A 258 -2.80 10.09 -2.49
CA ASN A 258 -1.51 10.25 -1.79
C ASN A 258 -0.33 10.39 -2.76
N ALA A 259 -0.29 9.58 -3.82
CA ALA A 259 0.76 9.67 -4.84
C ALA A 259 0.68 10.99 -5.61
N THR A 260 -0.52 11.39 -6.03
CA THR A 260 -0.76 12.64 -6.76
C THR A 260 -0.42 13.88 -5.92
N TYR A 261 -0.78 13.90 -4.63
CA TYR A 261 -0.43 14.97 -3.70
C TYR A 261 1.08 15.09 -3.47
N THR A 262 1.82 13.99 -3.64
CA THR A 262 3.29 13.96 -3.45
C THR A 262 4.05 14.56 -4.65
N ILE A 263 3.50 14.49 -5.87
CA ILE A 263 4.15 14.99 -7.09
C ILE A 263 4.67 16.43 -6.98
N PRO A 264 3.89 17.44 -6.53
CA PRO A 264 4.39 18.82 -6.43
C PRO A 264 5.56 18.96 -5.44
N PHE A 265 5.61 18.11 -4.40
CA PHE A 265 6.70 18.12 -3.43
C PHE A 265 8.01 17.59 -4.02
N ILE A 266 7.99 16.72 -5.04
CA ILE A 266 9.20 16.29 -5.75
C ILE A 266 9.94 17.51 -6.33
N SER A 267 9.21 18.38 -7.03
CA SER A 267 9.77 19.60 -7.62
C SER A 267 10.34 20.54 -6.55
N LEU A 268 9.62 20.70 -5.44
CA LEU A 268 10.09 21.50 -4.30
C LEU A 268 11.35 20.92 -3.67
N THR A 269 11.40 19.61 -3.44
CA THR A 269 12.57 18.93 -2.86
C THR A 269 13.78 19.05 -3.77
N ILE A 270 13.62 18.87 -5.08
CA ILE A 270 14.71 19.06 -6.05
C ILE A 270 15.21 20.51 -6.02
N LEU A 271 14.31 21.50 -5.97
CA LEU A 271 14.67 22.92 -5.89
C LEU A 271 15.45 23.24 -4.60
N LEU A 272 14.96 22.75 -3.46
CA LEU A 272 15.60 22.98 -2.16
C LEU A 272 16.97 22.28 -2.09
N LEU A 273 17.06 21.02 -2.53
CA LEU A 273 18.34 20.31 -2.60
C LEU A 273 19.31 20.98 -3.57
N MET A 274 18.85 21.44 -4.73
CA MET A 274 19.70 22.14 -5.70
C MET A 274 20.21 23.47 -5.14
N SER A 275 19.35 24.28 -4.53
CA SER A 275 19.77 25.54 -3.91
C SER A 275 20.75 25.32 -2.76
N PHE A 276 20.50 24.33 -1.91
CA PHE A 276 21.38 23.95 -0.80
C PHE A 276 22.74 23.44 -1.29
N THR A 277 22.75 22.52 -2.26
CA THR A 277 23.99 21.93 -2.84
C THR A 277 24.83 22.97 -3.57
N VAL A 278 24.22 23.80 -4.40
CA VAL A 278 24.91 24.90 -5.07
C VAL A 278 25.48 25.87 -4.04
N GLY A 279 24.66 26.30 -3.07
CA GLY A 279 25.08 27.23 -2.01
C GLY A 279 26.24 26.69 -1.16
N SER A 280 26.16 25.42 -0.74
CA SER A 280 27.20 24.78 0.07
C SER A 280 28.52 24.58 -0.70
N CYS A 281 28.47 24.49 -2.04
CA CYS A 281 29.65 24.29 -2.88
C CYS A 281 30.32 25.60 -3.33
N MET A 282 29.84 26.76 -2.86
CA MET A 282 30.48 28.05 -3.08
C MET A 282 31.58 28.29 -2.04
N THR A 283 32.84 28.33 -2.49
CA THR A 283 34.02 28.46 -1.61
C THR A 283 34.50 29.92 -1.46
N GLY A 284 33.71 30.90 -1.93
CA GLY A 284 34.03 32.33 -1.88
C GLY A 284 34.86 32.83 -3.07
N ASP A 285 35.56 31.95 -3.78
CA ASP A 285 36.31 32.26 -5.00
C ASP A 285 35.58 31.76 -6.26
N TRP A 286 35.55 32.58 -7.31
CA TRP A 286 34.87 32.29 -8.58
C TRP A 286 35.58 31.25 -9.46
N ILE A 287 36.73 30.71 -9.04
CA ILE A 287 37.50 29.69 -9.78
C ILE A 287 37.29 28.31 -9.15
N THR A 288 37.43 28.22 -7.82
CA THR A 288 37.42 26.97 -7.05
C THR A 288 36.02 26.52 -6.67
N SER A 289 35.03 27.41 -6.69
CA SER A 289 33.63 27.06 -6.48
C SER A 289 33.17 26.00 -7.50
N LYS A 290 32.29 25.10 -7.06
CA LYS A 290 31.85 23.91 -7.82
C LYS A 290 30.32 23.86 -8.07
N PRO A 291 29.64 24.96 -8.45
CA PRO A 291 28.19 24.98 -8.58
C PRO A 291 27.69 24.09 -9.74
N ILE A 292 28.41 24.07 -10.87
CA ILE A 292 28.04 23.22 -12.02
C ILE A 292 28.22 21.76 -11.65
N GLU A 293 29.36 21.41 -11.04
CA GLU A 293 29.63 20.05 -10.60
C GLU A 293 28.55 19.60 -9.60
N ALA A 294 28.17 20.42 -8.62
CA ALA A 294 27.06 20.11 -7.70
C ALA A 294 25.72 19.86 -8.41
N MET A 295 25.34 20.70 -9.38
CA MET A 295 24.13 20.46 -10.19
C MET A 295 24.20 19.16 -11.00
N MET A 296 25.37 18.84 -11.55
CA MET A 296 25.58 17.61 -12.30
C MET A 296 25.54 16.38 -11.39
N GLY A 297 25.89 16.49 -10.10
CA GLY A 297 25.69 15.42 -9.12
C GLY A 297 24.22 15.06 -8.94
N ILE A 298 23.35 16.05 -8.73
CA ILE A 298 21.89 15.85 -8.69
C ILE A 298 21.37 15.22 -9.99
N PHE A 299 21.88 15.68 -11.14
CA PHE A 299 21.52 15.12 -12.43
C PHE A 299 21.95 13.65 -12.56
N THR A 300 23.10 13.27 -11.99
CA THR A 300 23.61 11.89 -11.95
C THR A 300 22.63 10.96 -11.24
N SER A 301 22.14 11.36 -10.06
CA SER A 301 21.15 10.56 -9.32
C SER A 301 19.81 10.47 -10.05
N THR A 302 19.42 11.52 -10.78
CA THR A 302 18.24 11.48 -11.65
C THR A 302 18.39 10.46 -12.78
N LEU A 303 19.56 10.39 -13.43
CA LEU A 303 19.85 9.38 -14.45
C LEU A 303 19.78 7.96 -13.88
N ALA A 304 20.25 7.76 -12.64
CA ALA A 304 20.20 6.47 -11.97
C ALA A 304 18.75 6.02 -11.69
N ILE A 305 17.90 6.94 -11.22
CA ILE A 305 16.46 6.71 -11.01
C ILE A 305 15.78 6.29 -12.32
N ILE A 306 16.03 7.01 -13.42
CA ILE A 306 15.46 6.70 -14.74
C ILE A 306 15.95 5.33 -15.24
N SER A 307 17.24 5.04 -15.09
CA SER A 307 17.84 3.77 -15.52
C SER A 307 17.28 2.58 -14.74
N ALA A 308 17.13 2.73 -13.43
CA ALA A 308 16.57 1.70 -12.57
C ALA A 308 15.10 1.43 -12.85
N GLY A 309 14.29 2.48 -12.95
CA GLY A 309 12.89 2.37 -13.30
C GLY A 309 12.70 1.74 -14.68
N GLY A 310 13.42 2.26 -15.68
CA GLY A 310 13.39 1.76 -17.05
C GLY A 310 13.80 0.29 -17.16
N LEU A 311 14.88 -0.13 -16.49
CA LEU A 311 15.28 -1.55 -16.47
C LEU A 311 14.19 -2.43 -15.87
N LEU A 312 13.64 -2.06 -14.71
CA LEU A 312 12.66 -2.88 -14.00
C LEU A 312 11.32 -2.97 -14.74
N PHE A 313 10.85 -1.86 -15.34
CA PHE A 313 9.68 -1.87 -16.22
C PHE A 313 9.94 -2.71 -17.49
N GLY A 314 11.14 -2.62 -18.07
CA GLY A 314 11.55 -3.47 -19.20
C GLY A 314 11.57 -4.97 -18.86
N LEU A 315 11.86 -5.33 -17.60
CA LEU A 315 11.79 -6.70 -17.09
C LEU A 315 10.37 -7.14 -16.68
N GLY A 316 9.36 -6.28 -16.85
CA GLY A 316 7.96 -6.57 -16.51
C GLY A 316 7.63 -6.51 -15.03
N ILE A 317 8.46 -5.85 -14.21
CA ILE A 317 8.13 -5.58 -12.81
C ILE A 317 7.11 -4.43 -12.76
N PRO A 318 5.94 -4.61 -12.14
CA PRO A 318 4.90 -3.60 -12.14
C PRO A 318 5.26 -2.40 -11.25
N PHE A 319 4.71 -1.25 -11.61
CA PHE A 319 4.70 -0.05 -10.78
C PHE A 319 3.65 -0.18 -9.66
N VAL A 320 4.07 0.09 -8.43
CA VAL A 320 3.20 0.13 -7.24
C VAL A 320 3.33 1.50 -6.58
N HIS A 321 2.28 1.99 -5.93
CA HIS A 321 2.25 3.36 -5.39
C HIS A 321 3.39 3.68 -4.42
N GLN A 322 3.90 2.70 -3.67
CA GLN A 322 5.05 2.87 -2.76
C GLN A 322 6.34 3.25 -3.49
N VAL A 323 6.49 2.90 -4.77
CA VAL A 323 7.66 3.27 -5.61
C VAL A 323 7.71 4.78 -5.85
N THR A 324 6.62 5.53 -5.66
CA THR A 324 6.60 7.01 -5.72
C THR A 324 7.57 7.65 -4.72
N VAL A 325 7.95 6.95 -3.65
CA VAL A 325 8.93 7.43 -2.65
C VAL A 325 10.39 7.24 -3.11
N MET A 326 10.63 6.36 -4.10
CA MET A 326 11.97 6.04 -4.61
C MET A 326 12.81 7.28 -4.98
N PRO A 327 12.29 8.29 -5.72
CA PRO A 327 13.09 9.43 -6.14
C PRO A 327 13.66 10.21 -4.95
N PHE A 328 12.91 10.36 -3.86
CA PHE A 328 13.37 11.08 -2.68
C PHE A 328 14.52 10.36 -1.98
N ILE A 329 14.40 9.04 -1.80
CA ILE A 329 15.41 8.22 -1.12
C ILE A 329 16.67 8.12 -1.99
N ALA A 330 16.51 7.80 -3.27
CA ALA A 330 17.63 7.65 -4.20
C ALA A 330 18.38 8.98 -4.40
N LEU A 331 17.67 10.10 -4.50
CA LEU A 331 18.29 11.42 -4.62
C LEU A 331 19.06 11.80 -3.34
N ALA A 332 18.53 11.46 -2.15
CA ALA A 332 19.24 11.71 -0.89
C ALA A 332 20.56 10.93 -0.81
N ILE A 333 20.55 9.66 -1.21
CA ILE A 333 21.76 8.81 -1.25
C ILE A 333 22.78 9.38 -2.25
N GLY A 334 22.38 9.67 -3.48
CA GLY A 334 23.34 10.11 -4.50
C GLY A 334 23.86 11.55 -4.31
N VAL A 335 23.10 12.41 -3.63
CA VAL A 335 23.59 13.73 -3.19
C VAL A 335 24.66 13.58 -2.11
N ASP A 336 24.53 12.62 -1.18
CA ASP A 336 25.57 12.32 -0.19
C ASP A 336 26.88 11.91 -0.88
N ASP A 337 26.80 10.97 -1.83
CA ASP A 337 27.96 10.53 -2.62
C ASP A 337 28.60 11.68 -3.44
N THR A 338 27.78 12.62 -3.91
CA THR A 338 28.26 13.85 -4.58
C THR A 338 29.09 14.72 -3.64
N TYR A 339 28.63 14.89 -2.40
CA TYR A 339 29.36 15.65 -1.39
C TYR A 339 30.64 14.97 -0.94
N VAL A 340 30.63 13.65 -0.75
CA VAL A 340 31.84 12.88 -0.37
C VAL A 340 32.93 13.06 -1.42
N MET A 341 32.58 12.97 -2.71
CA MET A 341 33.53 13.17 -3.81
C MET A 341 34.02 14.62 -3.93
N LEU A 342 33.13 15.61 -3.77
CA LEU A 342 33.50 17.03 -3.78
C LEU A 342 34.39 17.40 -2.59
N GLY A 343 34.12 16.84 -1.40
CA GLY A 343 34.92 17.01 -0.20
C GLY A 343 36.33 16.47 -0.39
N ALA A 344 36.45 15.21 -0.84
CA ALA A 344 37.75 14.60 -1.12
C ALA A 344 38.54 15.39 -2.18
N TRP A 345 37.87 15.94 -3.21
CA TRP A 345 38.51 16.83 -4.18
C TRP A 345 39.05 18.12 -3.54
N GLN A 346 38.29 18.74 -2.64
CA GLN A 346 38.68 19.98 -1.94
C GLN A 346 39.87 19.77 -1.00
N ASP A 347 40.01 18.57 -0.41
CA ASP A 347 41.14 18.22 0.45
C ASP A 347 42.44 17.93 -0.31
N THR A 348 42.36 17.70 -1.62
CA THR A 348 43.56 17.54 -2.44
C THR A 348 44.35 18.84 -2.59
N LYS A 349 45.69 18.72 -2.59
CA LYS A 349 46.59 19.87 -2.80
C LYS A 349 46.37 20.50 -4.18
N ARG A 350 46.03 21.79 -4.20
CA ARG A 350 45.74 22.57 -5.42
C ARG A 350 46.93 22.72 -6.38
N THR A 351 48.16 22.49 -5.90
CA THR A 351 49.40 22.57 -6.69
C THR A 351 49.64 21.35 -7.58
N LEU A 352 48.90 20.25 -7.36
CA LEU A 352 49.04 19.02 -8.14
C LEU A 352 48.31 19.13 -9.49
N SER A 353 48.71 18.31 -10.46
CA SER A 353 48.03 18.28 -11.76
C SER A 353 46.57 17.80 -11.60
N PRO A 354 45.64 18.23 -12.47
CA PRO A 354 44.23 17.82 -12.43
C PRO A 354 44.05 16.30 -12.36
N GLU A 355 44.85 15.55 -13.13
CA GLU A 355 44.78 14.10 -13.20
C GLU A 355 45.17 13.45 -11.88
N LYS A 356 46.23 13.97 -11.25
CA LYS A 356 46.72 13.45 -9.97
C LYS A 356 45.78 13.82 -8.82
N ARG A 357 45.18 15.01 -8.85
CA ARG A 357 44.15 15.40 -7.88
C ARG A 357 42.91 14.50 -8.02
N MET A 358 42.47 14.20 -9.24
CA MET A 358 41.31 13.33 -9.45
C MET A 358 41.59 11.91 -8.96
N ALA A 359 42.80 11.41 -9.19
CA ALA A 359 43.22 10.09 -8.70
C ALA A 359 43.23 10.01 -7.17
N LEU A 360 43.74 11.03 -6.48
CA LEU A 360 43.73 11.10 -5.01
C LEU A 360 42.32 11.26 -4.45
N ALA A 361 41.48 12.08 -5.08
CA ALA A 361 40.10 12.25 -4.66
C ALA A 361 39.31 10.94 -4.80
N LEU A 362 39.49 10.21 -5.92
CA LEU A 362 38.80 8.95 -6.16
C LEU A 362 39.34 7.80 -5.30
N GLU A 363 40.64 7.81 -4.95
CA GLU A 363 41.23 6.87 -4.00
C GLU A 363 40.49 6.89 -2.66
N GLU A 364 40.22 8.07 -2.13
CA GLU A 364 39.53 8.27 -0.85
C GLU A 364 38.00 8.16 -0.98
N ALA A 365 37.38 9.01 -1.83
CA ALA A 365 35.93 9.04 -1.99
C ALA A 365 35.38 7.79 -2.67
N GLY A 366 36.05 7.26 -3.70
CA GLY A 366 35.58 6.06 -4.40
C GLY A 366 35.53 4.84 -3.50
N THR A 367 36.48 4.71 -2.57
CA THR A 367 36.47 3.65 -1.56
C THR A 367 35.34 3.86 -0.56
N ALA A 368 35.15 5.08 -0.03
CA ALA A 368 34.07 5.40 0.91
C ALA A 368 32.68 5.18 0.30
N ILE A 369 32.43 5.74 -0.90
CA ILE A 369 31.19 5.58 -1.66
C ILE A 369 30.90 4.10 -1.94
N SER A 370 31.91 3.32 -2.33
CA SER A 370 31.68 1.89 -2.59
C SER A 370 31.24 1.12 -1.36
N VAL A 371 31.79 1.45 -0.18
CA VAL A 371 31.36 0.82 1.07
C VAL A 371 29.91 1.19 1.40
N THR A 372 29.56 2.47 1.35
CA THR A 372 28.18 2.93 1.63
C THR A 372 27.19 2.35 0.62
N SER A 373 27.46 2.42 -0.68
CA SER A 373 26.57 1.86 -1.71
C SER A 373 26.41 0.35 -1.58
N ILE A 374 27.49 -0.42 -1.35
CA ILE A 374 27.38 -1.89 -1.16
C ILE A 374 26.51 -2.21 0.05
N THR A 375 26.71 -1.51 1.17
CA THR A 375 25.87 -1.75 2.37
C THR A 375 24.40 -1.42 2.12
N SER A 376 24.11 -0.35 1.37
CA SER A 376 22.74 0.01 0.96
C SER A 376 22.14 -1.02 0.01
N ILE A 377 22.90 -1.49 -0.99
CA ILE A 377 22.46 -2.54 -1.93
C ILE A 377 22.15 -3.84 -1.18
N LEU A 378 22.96 -4.22 -0.20
CA LEU A 378 22.69 -5.40 0.63
C LEU A 378 21.45 -5.20 1.50
N SER A 379 21.30 -4.04 2.14
CA SER A 379 20.15 -3.72 2.99
C SER A 379 18.82 -3.78 2.21
N PHE A 380 18.73 -3.05 1.09
CA PHE A 380 17.55 -3.13 0.22
C PHE A 380 17.43 -4.47 -0.49
N GLY A 381 18.56 -5.12 -0.80
CA GLY A 381 18.63 -6.47 -1.35
C GLY A 381 17.95 -7.50 -0.46
N ILE A 382 18.19 -7.47 0.85
CA ILE A 382 17.48 -8.31 1.83
C ILE A 382 15.98 -8.02 1.79
N GLY A 383 15.59 -6.75 1.70
CA GLY A 383 14.18 -6.35 1.56
C GLY A 383 13.47 -6.93 0.33
N THR A 384 14.20 -7.26 -0.73
CA THR A 384 13.61 -7.91 -1.93
C THR A 384 13.06 -9.31 -1.65
N PHE A 385 13.53 -9.99 -0.61
CA PHE A 385 13.04 -11.29 -0.16
C PHE A 385 11.82 -11.19 0.77
N SER A 386 11.32 -9.97 1.03
CA SER A 386 10.09 -9.79 1.82
C SER A 386 8.93 -10.59 1.23
N SER A 387 8.18 -11.25 2.10
CA SER A 387 7.00 -12.02 1.73
C SER A 387 5.88 -11.13 1.18
N THR A 388 5.84 -9.86 1.60
CA THR A 388 4.85 -8.86 1.19
C THR A 388 5.23 -8.25 -0.16
N PRO A 389 4.45 -8.45 -1.24
CA PRO A 389 4.82 -8.03 -2.59
C PRO A 389 5.09 -6.53 -2.75
N ALA A 390 4.31 -5.66 -2.11
CA ALA A 390 4.54 -4.21 -2.17
C ALA A 390 5.93 -3.82 -1.69
N ILE A 391 6.37 -4.38 -0.56
CA ILE A 391 7.69 -4.12 0.04
C ILE A 391 8.79 -4.73 -0.83
N SER A 392 8.62 -5.97 -1.29
CA SER A 392 9.59 -6.64 -2.17
C SER A 392 9.83 -5.85 -3.46
N ILE A 393 8.76 -5.37 -4.11
CA ILE A 393 8.86 -4.56 -5.33
C ILE A 393 9.56 -3.23 -5.02
N PHE A 394 9.11 -2.50 -4.00
CA PHE A 394 9.73 -1.24 -3.58
C PHE A 394 11.25 -1.38 -3.32
N CYS A 395 11.65 -2.42 -2.58
CA CYS A 395 13.06 -2.68 -2.30
C CYS A 395 13.87 -3.03 -3.56
N LYS A 396 13.29 -3.71 -4.56
CA LYS A 396 13.97 -3.97 -5.85
C LYS A 396 14.26 -2.67 -6.58
N PHE A 397 13.29 -1.77 -6.63
CA PHE A 397 13.44 -0.45 -7.25
C PHE A 397 14.59 0.34 -6.63
N ILE A 398 14.64 0.43 -5.29
CA ILE A 398 15.71 1.16 -4.61
C ILE A 398 17.06 0.45 -4.76
N ALA A 399 17.13 -0.88 -4.59
CA ALA A 399 18.39 -1.61 -4.71
C ALA A 399 19.04 -1.39 -6.08
N ILE A 400 18.25 -1.47 -7.16
CA ILE A 400 18.74 -1.22 -8.52
C ILE A 400 19.06 0.26 -8.74
N ALA A 401 18.29 1.19 -8.17
CA ALA A 401 18.60 2.62 -8.21
C ALA A 401 19.96 2.92 -7.57
N VAL A 402 20.27 2.33 -6.42
CA VAL A 402 21.58 2.49 -5.75
C VAL A 402 22.72 1.84 -6.55
N VAL A 403 22.48 0.71 -7.23
CA VAL A 403 23.48 0.12 -8.15
C VAL A 403 23.81 1.08 -9.29
N PHE A 404 22.80 1.67 -9.93
CA PHE A 404 23.02 2.66 -10.99
C PHE A 404 23.65 3.94 -10.47
N ASP A 405 23.25 4.42 -9.29
CA ASP A 405 23.80 5.62 -8.66
C ASP A 405 25.29 5.43 -8.37
N TRP A 406 25.69 4.32 -7.72
CA TRP A 406 27.08 3.94 -7.52
C TRP A 406 27.88 3.90 -8.83
N THR A 407 27.31 3.26 -9.86
CA THR A 407 27.95 3.14 -11.18
C THR A 407 28.13 4.50 -11.84
N TYR A 408 27.10 5.34 -11.83
CA TYR A 408 27.10 6.66 -12.47
C TYR A 408 27.93 7.67 -11.70
N GLN A 409 28.03 7.53 -10.37
CA GLN A 409 28.89 8.35 -9.55
C GLN A 409 30.37 8.12 -9.87
N LEU A 410 30.77 6.85 -10.00
CA LEU A 410 32.14 6.47 -10.35
C LEU A 410 32.49 6.71 -11.82
N THR A 411 31.50 6.85 -12.71
CA THR A 411 31.71 7.05 -14.16
C THR A 411 31.38 8.47 -14.60
N PHE A 412 30.08 8.78 -14.71
CA PHE A 412 29.58 10.06 -15.20
C PHE A 412 30.00 11.22 -14.30
N PHE A 413 29.74 11.15 -13.01
CA PHE A 413 30.06 12.25 -12.09
C PHE A 413 31.57 12.44 -11.93
N ALA A 414 32.31 11.34 -11.77
CA ALA A 414 33.78 11.38 -11.77
C ALA A 414 34.36 12.02 -13.05
N ALA A 415 33.74 11.79 -14.22
CA ALA A 415 34.15 12.42 -15.48
C ALA A 415 33.84 13.92 -15.50
N VAL A 416 32.67 14.33 -14.99
CA VAL A 416 32.33 15.75 -14.80
C VAL A 416 33.34 16.42 -13.87
N MET A 417 33.71 15.76 -12.77
CA MET A 417 34.74 16.23 -11.84
C MET A 417 36.11 16.38 -12.52
N ALA A 418 36.53 15.42 -13.34
CA ALA A 418 37.78 15.52 -14.11
C ALA A 418 37.77 16.67 -15.13
N LEU A 419 36.62 16.97 -15.75
CA LEU A 419 36.47 18.13 -16.64
C LEU A 419 36.47 19.45 -15.85
N GLY A 420 35.77 19.49 -14.72
CA GLY A 420 35.78 20.62 -13.79
C GLY A 420 37.16 20.90 -13.21
N ALA A 421 37.97 19.86 -13.00
CA ALA A 421 39.37 19.95 -12.59
C ALA A 421 40.25 20.63 -13.65
N ARG A 422 40.08 20.26 -14.93
CA ARG A 422 40.78 20.91 -16.05
C ARG A 422 40.37 22.38 -16.20
N ARG A 423 39.07 22.68 -16.03
CA ARG A 423 38.53 24.06 -16.00
C ARG A 423 39.19 24.89 -14.89
N GLU A 424 39.21 24.36 -13.67
CA GLU A 424 39.80 25.00 -12.49
C GLU A 424 41.29 25.29 -12.71
N ALA A 425 42.06 24.31 -13.18
CA ALA A 425 43.49 24.48 -13.42
C ALA A 425 43.83 25.49 -14.53
N ALA A 426 42.95 25.64 -15.51
CA ALA A 426 43.09 26.65 -16.57
C ALA A 426 42.64 28.06 -16.14
N GLY A 427 42.02 28.21 -14.96
CA GLY A 427 41.63 29.51 -14.40
C GLY A 427 40.34 30.10 -14.97
N TYR A 428 39.41 29.25 -15.42
CA TYR A 428 38.09 29.69 -15.89
C TYR A 428 37.09 29.85 -14.74
N HIS A 429 36.14 30.77 -14.94
CA HIS A 429 35.05 31.00 -13.99
C HIS A 429 34.21 29.74 -13.77
N CYS A 430 33.71 29.55 -12.55
CA CYS A 430 32.96 28.37 -12.10
C CYS A 430 31.54 28.20 -12.66
N VAL A 431 31.02 29.20 -13.38
CA VAL A 431 29.67 29.22 -13.94
C VAL A 431 29.77 29.58 -15.43
N MET A 432 30.40 30.73 -15.71
CA MET A 432 30.69 31.16 -17.08
C MET A 432 31.95 30.46 -17.60
N VAL A 433 31.83 29.21 -18.01
CA VAL A 433 32.97 28.33 -18.39
C VAL A 433 33.82 28.91 -19.53
N TRP A 434 33.29 29.87 -20.31
CA TRP A 434 34.01 30.58 -21.38
C TRP A 434 34.85 31.78 -20.89
N LYS A 435 34.64 32.28 -19.67
CA LYS A 435 35.32 33.47 -19.14
C LYS A 435 36.56 33.08 -18.34
N LYS A 436 37.74 33.45 -18.82
CA LYS A 436 39.00 33.31 -18.09
C LYS A 436 39.14 34.43 -17.06
N MET A 437 39.55 34.08 -15.83
CA MET A 437 39.70 35.05 -14.74
C MET A 437 41.04 35.81 -14.84
N PRO A 438 41.13 37.02 -14.25
CA PRO A 438 42.38 37.77 -14.17
C PRO A 438 43.51 36.95 -13.53
N GLN A 439 44.76 37.16 -13.98
CA GLN A 439 45.92 36.39 -13.51
C GLN A 439 46.11 36.49 -11.98
N LYS A 440 45.82 37.66 -11.39
CA LYS A 440 45.86 37.88 -9.94
C LYS A 440 44.93 36.93 -9.17
N ASP A 441 43.73 36.68 -9.69
CA ASP A 441 42.74 35.80 -9.05
C ASP A 441 43.12 34.33 -9.24
N ILE A 442 43.72 33.99 -10.39
CA ILE A 442 44.26 32.64 -10.66
C ILE A 442 45.39 32.33 -9.68
N ASP A 443 46.33 33.24 -9.49
CA ASP A 443 47.46 33.04 -8.58
C ASP A 443 46.99 32.96 -7.12
N ARG A 444 46.02 33.81 -6.72
CA ARG A 444 45.38 33.74 -5.39
C ARG A 444 44.68 32.40 -5.16
N SER A 445 43.99 31.85 -6.16
CA SER A 445 43.28 30.57 -6.04
C SER A 445 44.21 29.36 -5.82
N LYS A 446 45.46 29.46 -6.28
CA LYS A 446 46.52 28.44 -6.10
C LYS A 446 47.22 28.55 -4.75
N CYS A 447 47.09 29.68 -4.04
CA CYS A 447 47.67 29.83 -2.71
C CYS A 447 46.95 28.90 -1.70
N PRO A 448 47.71 28.22 -0.83
CA PRO A 448 47.15 27.31 0.17
C PRO A 448 46.34 28.01 1.30
N ASP A 449 46.43 29.35 1.41
CA ASP A 449 45.86 30.11 2.53
C ASP A 449 44.34 30.39 2.42
N ALA A 450 43.68 29.94 1.36
CA ALA A 450 42.23 30.08 1.18
C ALA A 450 41.47 28.98 1.94
N ILE A 451 41.45 29.07 3.27
CA ILE A 451 40.74 28.13 4.15
C ILE A 451 39.23 28.42 4.09
N SER A 452 38.41 27.39 3.86
CA SER A 452 36.95 27.53 3.87
C SER A 452 36.45 27.89 5.28
N PRO A 453 35.44 28.78 5.42
CA PRO A 453 34.87 29.13 6.72
C PRO A 453 34.38 27.92 7.52
N THR A 454 33.87 26.90 6.83
CA THR A 454 33.39 25.64 7.43
C THR A 454 34.53 24.84 8.06
N ARG A 455 35.63 24.64 7.33
CA ARG A 455 36.82 23.94 7.86
C ARG A 455 37.37 24.65 9.09
N ARG A 456 37.46 25.97 9.05
CA ARG A 456 37.91 26.78 10.19
C ARG A 456 37.02 26.59 11.42
N PHE A 457 35.70 26.53 11.26
CA PHE A 457 34.79 26.25 12.37
C PHE A 457 35.02 24.85 12.96
N PHE A 458 35.12 23.82 12.11
CA PHE A 458 35.32 22.46 12.56
C PHE A 458 36.68 22.25 13.25
N GLU A 459 37.73 22.87 12.71
CA GLU A 459 39.11 22.77 13.23
C GLU A 459 39.31 23.60 14.50
N ASP A 460 38.89 24.87 14.51
CA ASP A 460 39.20 25.80 15.61
C ASP A 460 38.18 25.75 16.77
N LYS A 461 36.92 25.39 16.50
CA LYS A 461 35.82 25.46 17.49
C LYS A 461 35.26 24.09 17.85
N PHE A 462 34.86 23.30 16.87
CA PHE A 462 34.14 22.05 17.11
C PHE A 462 35.05 20.92 17.61
N ALA A 463 36.18 20.69 16.95
CA ALA A 463 37.11 19.61 17.30
C ALA A 463 37.69 19.78 18.72
N PRO A 464 38.16 20.98 19.16
CA PRO A 464 38.62 21.17 20.54
C PRO A 464 37.51 20.97 21.57
N PHE A 465 36.27 21.38 21.25
CA PHE A 465 35.12 21.20 22.13
C PHE A 465 34.78 19.73 22.36
N ILE A 466 34.74 18.90 21.30
CA ILE A 466 34.42 17.47 21.41
C ILE A 466 35.58 16.66 22.01
N CYS A 467 36.81 17.02 21.69
CA CYS A 467 38.00 16.33 22.20
C CYS A 467 38.26 16.62 23.69
N HIS A 468 37.62 17.65 24.26
CA HIS A 468 37.74 17.96 25.68
C HIS A 468 37.20 16.80 26.54
N PRO A 469 37.95 16.32 27.55
CA PRO A 469 37.62 15.10 28.29
C PRO A 469 36.26 15.16 29.01
N ALA A 470 35.90 16.33 29.57
CA ALA A 470 34.59 16.52 30.19
C ALA A 470 33.46 16.39 29.17
N THR A 471 33.61 16.98 27.98
CA THR A 471 32.62 16.87 26.90
C THR A 471 32.46 15.43 26.44
N ARG A 472 33.56 14.68 26.32
CA ARG A 472 33.53 13.27 25.93
C ARG A 472 32.76 12.42 26.96
N ILE A 473 33.01 12.62 28.25
CA ILE A 473 32.29 11.89 29.33
C ILE A 473 30.79 12.23 29.30
N VAL A 474 30.45 13.52 29.16
CA VAL A 474 29.05 13.96 29.06
C VAL A 474 28.38 13.37 27.83
N MET A 475 29.03 13.34 26.68
CA MET A 475 28.48 12.74 25.45
C MET A 475 28.25 11.23 25.59
N ILE A 476 29.13 10.50 26.28
CA ILE A 476 28.92 9.07 26.58
C ILE A 476 27.67 8.89 27.45
N PHE A 477 27.47 9.73 28.47
CA PHE A 477 26.28 9.68 29.31
C PHE A 477 25.01 10.00 28.52
N ILE A 478 25.02 11.05 27.70
CA ILE A 478 23.90 11.42 26.84
C ILE A 478 23.57 10.29 25.86
N TYR A 479 24.59 9.68 25.25
CA TYR A 479 24.40 8.57 24.31
C TYR A 479 23.86 7.31 25.02
N GLY A 480 24.33 7.02 26.24
CA GLY A 480 23.79 5.96 27.07
C GLY A 480 22.31 6.18 27.42
N ALA A 481 21.94 7.40 27.81
CA ALA A 481 20.55 7.78 28.08
C ALA A 481 19.67 7.69 26.81
N TYR A 482 20.22 8.09 25.66
CA TYR A 482 19.55 7.94 24.36
C TYR A 482 19.28 6.47 24.02
N ILE A 483 20.29 5.59 24.15
CA ILE A 483 20.14 4.15 23.91
C ILE A 483 19.09 3.56 24.84
N PHE A 484 19.13 3.90 26.14
CA PHE A 484 18.16 3.41 27.12
C PHE A 484 16.73 3.84 26.74
N THR A 485 16.54 5.11 26.37
CA THR A 485 15.24 5.66 25.96
C THR A 485 14.76 5.02 24.65
N ALA A 486 15.65 4.79 23.69
CA ALA A 486 15.33 4.11 22.44
C ALA A 486 14.88 2.67 22.69
N PHE A 487 15.60 1.92 23.54
CA PHE A 487 15.23 0.55 23.90
C PHE A 487 13.88 0.49 24.62
N TYR A 488 13.64 1.41 25.56
CA TYR A 488 12.35 1.55 26.22
C TYR A 488 11.23 1.87 25.21
N GLY A 489 11.47 2.81 24.28
CA GLY A 489 10.53 3.12 23.20
C GLY A 489 10.23 1.93 22.30
N CYS A 490 11.24 1.14 21.93
CA CYS A 490 11.05 -0.10 21.17
C CYS A 490 10.22 -1.14 21.94
N SER A 491 10.35 -1.21 23.27
CA SER A 491 9.55 -2.13 24.10
C SER A 491 8.06 -1.74 24.17
N LEU A 492 7.73 -0.48 23.88
CA LEU A 492 6.35 0.04 23.86
C LEU A 492 5.73 0.02 22.46
N LEU A 493 6.49 -0.35 21.43
CA LEU A 493 6.01 -0.31 20.05
C LEU A 493 4.96 -1.41 19.82
N GLN A 494 3.72 -1.01 19.58
CA GLN A 494 2.65 -1.92 19.18
C GLN A 494 2.53 -1.94 17.66
N PRO A 495 2.44 -3.13 17.03
CA PRO A 495 2.18 -3.23 15.59
C PRO A 495 0.76 -2.73 15.32
N ASN A 496 0.65 -1.57 14.68
CA ASN A 496 -0.64 -0.99 14.29
C ASN A 496 -0.61 -0.56 12.83
N LEU A 497 -1.19 -1.40 11.96
CA LEU A 497 -1.35 -1.13 10.53
C LEU A 497 -2.85 -1.02 10.18
N THR A 498 -3.58 -0.16 10.89
CA THR A 498 -4.98 0.09 10.58
C THR A 498 -5.12 0.72 9.19
N PRO A 499 -6.14 0.32 8.39
CA PRO A 499 -6.37 0.90 7.07
C PRO A 499 -6.55 2.42 7.06
N SER A 500 -7.03 3.00 8.17
CA SER A 500 -7.18 4.45 8.35
C SER A 500 -5.85 5.22 8.23
N ARG A 501 -4.71 4.56 8.44
CA ARG A 501 -3.36 5.16 8.29
C ARG A 501 -2.84 5.12 6.85
N LEU A 502 -3.54 4.44 5.93
CA LEU A 502 -3.14 4.30 4.52
C LEU A 502 -3.77 5.36 3.62
N VAL A 503 -4.84 6.01 4.08
CA VAL A 503 -5.57 7.06 3.35
C VAL A 503 -5.11 8.45 3.80
N VAL A 504 -5.43 9.47 3.00
CA VAL A 504 -5.13 10.87 3.31
C VAL A 504 -6.00 11.33 4.50
N ASP A 505 -5.49 12.23 5.35
CA ASP A 505 -6.19 12.72 6.57
C ASP A 505 -7.54 13.41 6.29
N ASP A 506 -7.76 13.94 5.08
CA ASP A 506 -9.02 14.57 4.65
C ASP A 506 -9.98 13.59 3.93
N SER A 507 -9.61 12.31 3.87
CA SER A 507 -10.38 11.31 3.14
C SER A 507 -11.74 11.04 3.81
N PRO A 508 -12.85 11.04 3.05
CA PRO A 508 -14.18 10.70 3.57
C PRO A 508 -14.26 9.24 4.08
N LEU A 509 -13.31 8.39 3.69
CA LEU A 509 -13.22 7.01 4.16
C LEU A 509 -12.83 6.90 5.64
N ILE A 510 -12.18 7.91 6.23
CA ILE A 510 -11.70 7.82 7.62
C ILE A 510 -12.88 7.57 8.57
N HIS A 511 -13.99 8.29 8.42
CA HIS A 511 -15.17 8.09 9.26
C HIS A 511 -15.74 6.68 9.09
N TYR A 512 -15.85 6.18 7.85
CA TYR A 512 -16.27 4.80 7.61
C TYR A 512 -15.33 3.78 8.28
N LEU A 513 -14.01 3.96 8.16
CA LEU A 513 -13.02 3.03 8.72
C LEU A 513 -13.05 3.01 10.25
N HIS A 514 -13.32 4.15 10.89
CA HIS A 514 -13.58 4.21 12.33
C HIS A 514 -14.86 3.47 12.70
N LEU A 515 -15.97 3.69 12.00
CA LEU A 515 -17.20 2.94 12.22
C LEU A 515 -17.03 1.44 12.00
N ALA A 516 -16.26 1.06 10.98
CA ALA A 516 -15.96 -0.34 10.69
C ALA A 516 -15.19 -1.00 11.83
N GLN A 517 -14.20 -0.30 12.40
CA GLN A 517 -13.40 -0.81 13.51
C GLN A 517 -14.18 -0.85 14.82
N ASP A 518 -14.92 0.20 15.15
CA ASP A 518 -15.56 0.38 16.45
C ASP A 518 -16.91 -0.34 16.57
N LYS A 519 -17.63 -0.52 15.45
CA LYS A 519 -18.95 -1.16 15.42
C LYS A 519 -18.94 -2.46 14.61
N ILE A 520 -18.58 -2.41 13.32
CA ILE A 520 -18.77 -3.56 12.41
C ILE A 520 -17.93 -4.76 12.84
N TRP A 521 -16.62 -4.59 12.95
CA TRP A 521 -15.70 -5.68 13.30
C TRP A 521 -15.73 -6.03 14.78
N ALA A 522 -16.10 -5.07 15.63
CA ALA A 522 -16.24 -5.30 17.07
C ALA A 522 -17.46 -6.16 17.41
N GLU A 523 -18.59 -5.94 16.72
CA GLU A 523 -19.80 -6.74 16.95
C GLU A 523 -19.74 -8.09 16.25
N GLY A 524 -19.15 -8.20 15.05
CA GLY A 524 -18.82 -9.48 14.43
C GLY A 524 -18.99 -9.52 12.92
N VAL A 525 -18.23 -10.41 12.27
CA VAL A 525 -18.23 -10.60 10.81
C VAL A 525 -18.56 -12.06 10.48
N ILE A 526 -19.25 -12.28 9.36
CA ILE A 526 -19.57 -13.63 8.89
C ILE A 526 -18.29 -14.34 8.45
N GLY A 527 -17.92 -15.41 9.18
CA GLY A 527 -16.94 -16.40 8.72
C GLY A 527 -17.60 -17.44 7.82
N ARG A 528 -17.00 -17.72 6.66
CA ARG A 528 -17.42 -18.82 5.78
C ARG A 528 -16.41 -19.96 5.87
N VAL A 529 -16.91 -21.17 6.07
CA VAL A 529 -16.09 -22.38 6.16
C VAL A 529 -16.37 -23.25 4.95
N TYR A 530 -15.34 -23.51 4.16
CA TYR A 530 -15.42 -24.36 2.97
C TYR A 530 -14.90 -25.76 3.29
N VAL A 531 -15.65 -26.78 2.86
CA VAL A 531 -15.27 -28.19 3.02
C VAL A 531 -15.08 -28.80 1.64
N ASN A 532 -13.83 -28.85 1.18
CA ASN A 532 -13.51 -29.28 -0.19
C ASN A 532 -13.76 -30.77 -0.44
N ASN A 533 -13.41 -31.63 0.53
CA ASN A 533 -13.59 -33.08 0.42
C ASN A 533 -14.73 -33.52 1.34
N ALA A 534 -15.97 -33.20 0.94
CA ALA A 534 -17.15 -33.63 1.66
C ALA A 534 -17.29 -35.17 1.58
N PRO A 535 -17.56 -35.86 2.70
CA PRO A 535 -17.73 -37.31 2.72
C PRO A 535 -19.06 -37.74 2.07
N ASP A 536 -19.12 -39.00 1.61
CA ASP A 536 -20.35 -39.61 1.12
C ASP A 536 -21.28 -39.96 2.28
N PHE A 537 -22.34 -39.16 2.45
CA PHE A 537 -23.30 -39.31 3.55
C PHE A 537 -24.24 -40.50 3.38
N SER A 538 -24.36 -41.09 2.18
CA SER A 538 -25.22 -42.25 1.94
C SER A 538 -24.53 -43.56 2.34
N ARG A 539 -23.22 -43.67 2.09
CA ARG A 539 -22.42 -44.85 2.46
C ARG A 539 -21.91 -44.82 3.90
N HIS A 540 -21.63 -43.64 4.42
CA HIS A 540 -20.99 -43.44 5.72
C HIS A 540 -21.83 -42.50 6.60
N PRO A 541 -22.97 -42.96 7.14
CA PRO A 541 -23.86 -42.13 7.96
C PRO A 541 -23.17 -41.60 9.23
N GLU A 542 -22.11 -42.27 9.73
CA GLU A 542 -21.28 -41.79 10.83
C GLU A 542 -20.62 -40.42 10.56
N GLN A 543 -20.42 -40.06 9.29
CA GLN A 543 -19.81 -38.80 8.90
C GLN A 543 -20.75 -37.60 9.09
N ILE A 544 -22.07 -37.83 9.09
CA ILE A 544 -23.06 -36.80 9.45
C ILE A 544 -22.84 -36.36 10.91
N ALA A 545 -22.63 -37.33 11.81
CA ALA A 545 -22.36 -37.05 13.22
C ALA A 545 -21.03 -36.30 13.39
N ARG A 546 -19.98 -36.67 12.65
CA ARG A 546 -18.70 -35.95 12.68
C ARG A 546 -18.83 -34.52 12.17
N MET A 547 -19.59 -34.28 11.11
CA MET A 547 -19.85 -32.93 10.57
C MET A 547 -20.58 -32.05 11.59
N LYS A 548 -21.61 -32.60 12.25
CA LYS A 548 -22.33 -31.89 13.33
C LYS A 548 -21.42 -31.59 14.52
N GLN A 549 -20.56 -32.53 14.89
CA GLN A 549 -19.57 -32.31 15.95
C GLN A 549 -18.59 -31.20 15.57
N PHE A 550 -18.09 -31.19 14.33
CA PHE A 550 -17.21 -30.13 13.82
C PHE A 550 -17.87 -28.74 13.91
N VAL A 551 -19.14 -28.63 13.51
CA VAL A 551 -19.90 -27.37 13.63
C VAL A 551 -20.07 -26.98 15.10
N SER A 552 -20.40 -27.93 15.98
CA SER A 552 -20.53 -27.67 17.42
C SER A 552 -19.21 -27.23 18.07
N GLU A 553 -18.07 -27.79 17.63
CA GLU A 553 -16.73 -27.36 18.05
C GLU A 553 -16.49 -25.90 17.66
N LEU A 554 -16.82 -25.49 16.42
CA LEU A 554 -16.73 -24.09 15.97
C LEU A 554 -17.66 -23.15 16.75
N GLU A 555 -18.90 -23.58 17.00
CA GLU A 555 -19.90 -22.84 17.76
C GLU A 555 -19.48 -22.59 19.21
N SER A 556 -18.71 -23.52 19.79
CA SER A 556 -18.23 -23.44 21.18
C SER A 556 -17.00 -22.54 21.37
N THR A 557 -16.44 -21.99 20.28
CA THR A 557 -15.25 -21.13 20.37
C THR A 557 -15.56 -19.79 21.04
N GLN A 558 -14.58 -19.20 21.71
CA GLN A 558 -14.73 -17.98 22.51
C GLN A 558 -15.28 -16.77 21.71
N TYR A 559 -14.98 -16.71 20.41
CA TYR A 559 -15.37 -15.60 19.54
C TYR A 559 -16.59 -15.92 18.67
N SER A 560 -17.22 -17.09 18.88
CA SER A 560 -18.47 -17.44 18.21
C SER A 560 -19.67 -16.84 18.94
N MET A 561 -20.71 -16.49 18.19
CA MET A 561 -22.01 -16.09 18.73
C MET A 561 -22.92 -17.30 19.07
N GLY A 562 -22.37 -18.51 18.99
CA GLY A 562 -23.05 -19.76 19.31
C GLY A 562 -23.91 -20.31 18.17
N SER A 563 -24.71 -21.33 18.48
CA SER A 563 -25.46 -22.10 17.47
C SER A 563 -26.60 -21.33 16.81
N ASN A 564 -27.09 -20.26 17.42
CA ASN A 564 -28.20 -19.48 16.87
C ASN A 564 -27.78 -18.66 15.65
N SER A 565 -26.54 -18.17 15.62
CA SER A 565 -25.97 -17.42 14.50
C SER A 565 -25.48 -18.30 13.34
N THR A 566 -25.31 -19.61 13.56
CA THR A 566 -24.78 -20.51 12.54
C THR A 566 -25.85 -20.82 11.49
N SER A 567 -25.47 -20.62 10.23
CA SER A 567 -26.24 -21.09 9.08
C SER A 567 -25.65 -22.43 8.62
N PHE A 568 -26.41 -23.52 8.76
CA PHE A 568 -25.95 -24.87 8.42
C PHE A 568 -27.05 -25.71 7.75
N TRP A 569 -26.86 -25.97 6.46
CA TRP A 569 -27.82 -26.67 5.59
C TRP A 569 -28.22 -28.05 6.11
N LEU A 570 -27.28 -28.81 6.69
CA LEU A 570 -27.52 -30.19 7.09
C LEU A 570 -28.55 -30.29 8.23
N THR A 571 -28.58 -29.30 9.14
CA THR A 571 -29.57 -29.24 10.22
C THR A 571 -30.98 -29.01 9.67
N GLU A 572 -31.13 -28.21 8.61
CA GLU A 572 -32.41 -27.96 7.96
C GLU A 572 -32.85 -29.14 7.10
N TYR A 573 -31.89 -29.74 6.39
CA TYR A 573 -32.08 -30.97 5.64
C TYR A 573 -32.55 -32.10 6.55
N ASP A 574 -31.98 -32.29 7.73
CA ASP A 574 -32.41 -33.33 8.67
C ASP A 574 -33.85 -33.13 9.16
N ARG A 575 -34.26 -31.88 9.39
CA ARG A 575 -35.66 -31.58 9.74
C ARG A 575 -36.61 -31.87 8.57
N TYR A 576 -36.19 -31.56 7.35
CA TYR A 576 -36.96 -31.90 6.15
C TYR A 576 -37.06 -33.42 5.95
N ARG A 577 -35.95 -34.12 6.17
CA ARG A 577 -35.86 -35.58 6.03
C ARG A 577 -36.78 -36.32 6.99
N GLN A 578 -37.07 -35.77 8.18
CA GLN A 578 -38.02 -36.36 9.14
C GLN A 578 -39.44 -36.54 8.57
N PHE A 579 -39.80 -35.84 7.49
CA PHE A 579 -41.11 -35.98 6.84
C PHE A 579 -41.16 -37.10 5.78
N PHE A 580 -40.04 -37.77 5.49
CA PHE A 580 -39.94 -38.85 4.52
C PHE A 580 -39.42 -40.14 5.17
N ASP A 581 -40.16 -41.24 5.03
CA ASP A 581 -39.73 -42.59 5.46
C ASP A 581 -38.68 -43.17 4.49
N GLY A 582 -37.51 -42.54 4.44
CA GLY A 582 -36.41 -42.91 3.54
C GLY A 582 -35.17 -43.42 4.28
N ASP A 583 -34.67 -44.58 3.83
CA ASP A 583 -33.41 -45.17 4.29
C ASP A 583 -32.21 -44.30 3.88
N ASP A 584 -31.06 -44.43 4.55
CA ASP A 584 -29.84 -43.61 4.28
C ASP A 584 -29.34 -43.74 2.82
N SER A 585 -29.75 -44.81 2.13
CA SER A 585 -29.51 -45.02 0.68
C SER A 585 -30.18 -43.97 -0.23
N THR A 586 -31.21 -43.26 0.26
CA THR A 586 -31.93 -42.22 -0.49
C THR A 586 -31.47 -40.80 -0.20
N PHE A 587 -30.44 -40.61 0.64
CA PHE A 587 -29.96 -39.30 1.09
C PHE A 587 -29.89 -38.26 -0.04
N TYR A 588 -29.14 -38.55 -1.11
CA TYR A 588 -28.95 -37.59 -2.20
C TYR A 588 -30.22 -37.34 -3.02
N LYS A 589 -31.10 -38.34 -3.19
CA LYS A 589 -32.40 -38.13 -3.85
C LYS A 589 -33.31 -37.21 -3.04
N THR A 590 -33.33 -37.39 -1.72
CA THR A 590 -34.04 -36.49 -0.81
C THR A 590 -33.39 -35.13 -0.74
N LEU A 591 -32.06 -35.03 -0.90
CA LEU A 591 -31.34 -33.77 -0.98
C LEU A 591 -31.71 -32.99 -2.24
N ASP A 592 -31.82 -33.66 -3.40
CA ASP A 592 -32.30 -33.02 -4.63
C ASP A 592 -33.74 -32.51 -4.46
N SER A 593 -34.60 -33.30 -3.80
CA SER A 593 -35.97 -32.85 -3.44
C SER A 593 -35.96 -31.66 -2.47
N PHE A 594 -35.04 -31.65 -1.51
CA PHE A 594 -34.85 -30.53 -0.58
C PHE A 594 -34.42 -29.27 -1.33
N LEU A 595 -33.39 -29.34 -2.18
CA LEU A 595 -32.85 -28.20 -2.93
C LEU A 595 -33.80 -27.68 -4.01
N SER A 596 -34.62 -28.55 -4.60
CA SER A 596 -35.66 -28.16 -5.56
C SER A 596 -36.87 -27.45 -4.93
N SER A 597 -37.05 -27.56 -3.61
CA SER A 597 -38.07 -26.81 -2.88
C SER A 597 -37.76 -25.31 -2.91
N SER A 598 -38.76 -24.48 -3.22
CA SER A 598 -38.60 -23.02 -3.34
C SER A 598 -38.04 -22.36 -2.07
N PHE A 599 -38.30 -22.93 -0.90
CA PHE A 599 -37.84 -22.40 0.38
C PHE A 599 -36.34 -22.68 0.63
N ASN A 600 -35.86 -23.85 0.21
CA ASN A 600 -34.50 -24.32 0.52
C ASN A 600 -33.52 -24.14 -0.64
N LYS A 601 -34.01 -23.69 -1.80
CA LYS A 601 -33.22 -23.46 -3.01
C LYS A 601 -32.02 -22.52 -2.80
N HIS A 602 -32.05 -21.66 -1.79
CA HIS A 602 -30.92 -20.79 -1.45
C HIS A 602 -29.65 -21.58 -1.10
N TRP A 603 -29.79 -22.78 -0.53
CA TRP A 603 -28.67 -23.68 -0.21
C TRP A 603 -27.96 -24.27 -1.41
N ASP A 604 -28.57 -24.25 -2.59
CA ASP A 604 -27.97 -24.71 -3.85
C ASP A 604 -26.68 -23.94 -4.16
N THR A 605 -26.63 -22.65 -3.80
CA THR A 605 -25.42 -21.83 -3.94
C THR A 605 -24.30 -22.18 -2.95
N ASN A 606 -24.61 -22.95 -1.90
CA ASN A 606 -23.68 -23.34 -0.85
C ASN A 606 -23.23 -24.79 -0.95
N LEU A 607 -23.69 -25.53 -1.97
CA LEU A 607 -23.41 -26.94 -2.15
C LEU A 607 -22.97 -27.20 -3.57
N GLN A 608 -21.79 -27.81 -3.72
CA GLN A 608 -21.31 -28.34 -4.99
C GLN A 608 -20.92 -29.80 -4.78
N TRP A 609 -21.65 -30.69 -5.44
CA TRP A 609 -21.42 -32.13 -5.36
C TRP A 609 -20.83 -32.63 -6.68
N ALA A 610 -19.86 -33.54 -6.61
CA ALA A 610 -19.41 -34.24 -7.80
C ALA A 610 -20.57 -35.06 -8.39
N PRO A 611 -20.74 -35.09 -9.73
CA PRO A 611 -21.74 -35.94 -10.35
C PRO A 611 -21.53 -37.40 -9.91
N GLN A 612 -22.61 -38.07 -9.50
CA GLN A 612 -22.51 -39.44 -8.98
C GLN A 612 -21.88 -40.35 -10.05
N PRO A 613 -20.86 -41.16 -9.72
CA PRO A 613 -20.38 -42.17 -10.63
C PRO A 613 -21.50 -43.20 -10.87
N GLY A 614 -22.17 -43.10 -12.02
CA GLY A 614 -23.19 -44.07 -12.45
C GLY A 614 -24.62 -43.54 -12.64
N ILE A 615 -24.86 -42.22 -12.54
CA ILE A 615 -26.10 -41.61 -13.06
C ILE A 615 -25.70 -40.81 -14.32
N PRO A 616 -26.29 -41.10 -15.49
CA PRO A 616 -25.87 -40.54 -16.77
C PRO A 616 -26.02 -39.02 -16.87
#